data_AF-A0AAU8LX68-F1
#
_entry.id   AF-A0AAU8LX68-F1
#
_cell.length_a   1.000
_cell.length_b   1.000
_cell.length_c   1.000
_cell.angle_alpha   90.00
_cell.angle_beta   90.00
_cell.angle_gamma   90.00
#
_symmetry.space_group_name_H-M   'P 1'
#
loop_
_entity.id
_entity.type
_entity.pdbx_description
1 polymer ?
#
loop_
_entity_poly.entity_id
_entity_poly.type
_entity_poly.pdbx_seq_one_letter_code
_entity_poly.pdbx_strand_id
1 'polypeptide(L)'
;MKISQTGIIISVLPSLFALALIGSLAVHIHLIGWQLSDIPLGYWPPSLDAHFSIWSAYFFPLLFLSISMVPIATIVCLIVPRLRHITLYLALHTLMLVATIYLSDFLPDSFTKWLWD
;
A
#
# COMPACT_ATOMS: atom_id res chain seq x y z
N MET A 1 18.34 -8.60 -21.88
CA MET A 1 17.39 -9.28 -20.96
C MET A 1 15.98 -9.01 -21.41
N LYS A 2 15.09 -10.02 -21.38
CA LYS A 2 13.66 -9.81 -21.61
C LYS A 2 12.98 -9.56 -20.26
N ILE A 3 12.11 -8.56 -20.21
CA ILE A 3 11.31 -8.27 -19.01
C ILE A 3 10.25 -9.37 -18.87
N SER A 4 10.10 -9.90 -17.65
CA SER A 4 9.11 -10.94 -17.33
C SER A 4 7.80 -10.30 -16.91
N GLN A 5 6.70 -10.71 -17.56
CA GLN A 5 5.35 -10.29 -17.17
C GLN A 5 5.02 -10.73 -15.74
N THR A 6 5.38 -11.96 -15.37
CA THR A 6 5.20 -12.46 -14.01
C THR A 6 5.97 -11.60 -12.99
N GLY A 7 7.19 -11.20 -13.33
CA GLY A 7 7.99 -10.31 -12.48
C GLY A 7 7.32 -8.96 -12.26
N ILE A 8 6.81 -8.33 -13.34
CA ILE A 8 6.02 -7.09 -13.26
C ILE A 8 4.82 -7.27 -12.34
N ILE A 9 4.02 -8.31 -12.56
CA ILE A 9 2.80 -8.57 -11.78
C ILE A 9 3.14 -8.70 -10.30
N ILE A 10 4.14 -9.50 -9.95
CA ILE A 10 4.56 -9.70 -8.56
C ILE A 10 5.03 -8.38 -7.92
N SER A 11 5.73 -7.52 -8.67
CA SER A 11 6.20 -6.23 -8.14
C SER A 11 5.08 -5.26 -7.80
N VAL A 12 4.05 -5.20 -8.64
CA VAL A 12 2.98 -4.21 -8.52
C VAL A 12 1.81 -4.70 -7.66
N LEU A 13 1.59 -6.02 -7.60
CA LEU A 13 0.42 -6.61 -6.96
C LEU A 13 0.22 -6.18 -5.50
N PRO A 14 1.27 -6.13 -4.64
CA PRO A 14 1.07 -5.73 -3.25
C PRO A 14 0.52 -4.31 -3.10
N SER A 15 1.09 -3.37 -3.86
CA SER A 15 0.67 -1.97 -3.84
C SER A 15 -0.73 -1.77 -4.43
N LEU A 16 -1.07 -2.52 -5.50
CA LEU A 16 -2.42 -2.51 -6.07
C LEU A 16 -3.46 -3.09 -5.11
N PHE A 17 -3.11 -4.13 -4.37
CA PHE A 17 -3.99 -4.72 -3.37
C PHE A 17 -4.25 -3.75 -2.20
N ALA A 18 -3.19 -3.10 -1.69
CA ALA A 18 -3.34 -2.05 -0.69
C ALA A 18 -4.21 -0.87 -1.19
N LEU A 19 -4.02 -0.47 -2.45
CA LEU A 19 -4.80 0.61 -3.07
C LEU A 19 -6.28 0.23 -3.25
N ALA A 20 -6.55 -1.01 -3.65
CA ALA A 20 -7.93 -1.51 -3.77
C ALA A 20 -8.64 -1.56 -2.41
N LEU A 21 -7.94 -1.98 -1.36
CA LEU A 21 -8.48 -2.00 0.00
C LEU A 21 -8.79 -0.59 0.52
N ILE A 22 -7.87 0.38 0.38
CA ILE A 22 -8.13 1.75 0.85
C ILE A 22 -9.23 2.44 0.03
N GLY A 23 -9.27 2.21 -1.28
CA GLY A 23 -10.33 2.71 -2.15
C GLY A 23 -11.69 2.12 -1.80
N SER A 24 -11.75 0.81 -1.54
CA SER A 24 -12.96 0.14 -1.05
C SER A 24 -13.42 0.70 0.30
N LEU A 25 -12.48 0.98 1.21
CA LEU A 25 -12.78 1.61 2.50
C LEU A 25 -13.33 3.03 2.33
N ALA A 26 -12.76 3.83 1.42
CA ALA A 26 -13.28 5.16 1.07
C ALA A 26 -14.71 5.11 0.55
N VAL A 27 -15.02 4.15 -0.32
CA VAL A 27 -16.39 3.92 -0.80
C VAL A 27 -17.30 3.50 0.35
N HIS A 28 -16.86 2.63 1.25
CA HIS A 28 -17.65 2.19 2.39
C HIS A 28 -18.00 3.35 3.34
N ILE A 29 -17.03 4.23 3.63
CA ILE A 29 -17.27 5.46 4.42
C ILE A 29 -18.22 6.39 3.68
N HIS A 30 -18.03 6.60 2.37
CA HIS A 30 -18.89 7.47 1.58
C HIS A 30 -20.36 7.04 1.62
N LEU A 31 -20.63 5.73 1.57
CA LEU A 31 -21.98 5.17 1.57
C LEU A 31 -22.69 5.29 2.93
N ILE A 32 -21.96 5.20 4.04
CA ILE A 32 -22.53 5.35 5.39
C ILE A 32 -22.58 6.82 5.80
N GLY A 33 -21.75 7.66 5.18
CA GLY A 33 -21.68 9.10 5.38
C GLY A 33 -20.31 9.51 5.89
N TRP A 34 -19.71 10.49 5.21
CA TRP A 34 -18.41 11.08 5.55
C TRP A 34 -18.33 11.67 6.96
N GLN A 35 -19.45 11.91 7.63
CA GLN A 35 -19.48 12.37 9.02
C GLN A 35 -18.93 11.34 10.01
N LEU A 36 -18.86 10.06 9.63
CA LEU A 36 -18.24 9.02 10.45
C LEU A 36 -16.71 9.13 10.55
N SER A 37 -16.06 9.78 9.60
CA SER A 37 -14.61 9.91 9.65
C SER A 37 -14.13 11.01 10.61
N ASP A 38 -15.06 11.79 11.17
CA ASP A 38 -14.81 12.65 12.35
C ASP A 38 -15.02 11.89 13.68
N ILE A 39 -15.53 10.66 13.65
CA ILE A 39 -15.67 9.79 14.83
C ILE A 39 -14.34 9.05 15.05
N PRO A 40 -13.82 9.01 16.29
CA PRO A 40 -12.59 8.27 16.58
C PRO A 40 -12.69 6.78 16.25
N LEU A 41 -11.57 6.19 15.83
CA LEU A 41 -11.39 4.75 15.64
C LEU A 41 -11.85 3.98 16.89
N GLY A 42 -12.58 2.87 16.68
CA GLY A 42 -13.18 2.05 17.74
C GLY A 42 -14.62 2.42 18.14
N TYR A 43 -15.16 3.51 17.59
CA TYR A 43 -16.59 3.84 17.67
C TYR A 43 -17.32 3.70 16.33
N TRP A 44 -16.61 3.20 15.31
CA TRP A 44 -17.21 2.96 14.01
C TRP A 44 -18.13 1.73 14.05
N PRO A 45 -19.03 1.59 13.06
CA PRO A 45 -19.73 0.35 12.84
C PRO A 45 -18.72 -0.81 12.75
N PRO A 46 -19.00 -1.98 13.36
CA PRO A 46 -18.05 -3.09 13.43
C PRO A 46 -17.52 -3.55 12.06
N SER A 47 -18.32 -3.42 11.00
CA SER A 47 -17.92 -3.74 9.63
C SER A 47 -16.86 -2.78 9.09
N LEU A 48 -16.89 -1.52 9.49
CA LEU A 48 -15.95 -0.49 9.06
C LEU A 48 -14.62 -0.61 9.80
N ASP A 49 -14.67 -0.83 11.11
CA ASP A 49 -13.48 -1.14 11.93
C ASP A 49 -12.77 -2.40 11.42
N ALA A 50 -13.52 -3.46 11.10
CA ALA A 50 -12.94 -4.68 10.53
C ALA A 50 -12.26 -4.39 9.18
N HIS A 51 -12.86 -3.57 8.32
CA HIS A 51 -12.29 -3.24 7.01
C HIS A 51 -10.99 -2.43 7.16
N PHE A 52 -10.96 -1.44 8.05
CA PHE A 52 -9.75 -0.70 8.38
C PHE A 52 -8.67 -1.59 9.00
N SER A 53 -9.05 -2.51 9.90
CA SER A 53 -8.13 -3.46 10.51
C SER A 53 -7.46 -4.36 9.46
N ILE A 54 -8.22 -4.83 8.46
CA ILE A 54 -7.68 -5.62 7.35
C ILE A 54 -6.69 -4.80 6.52
N TRP A 55 -7.06 -3.56 6.17
CA TRP A 55 -6.18 -2.70 5.39
C TRP A 55 -4.88 -2.38 6.14
N SER A 56 -4.98 -1.95 7.40
CA SER A 56 -3.82 -1.56 8.22
C SER A 56 -2.90 -2.76 8.51
N ALA A 57 -3.47 -3.93 8.83
CA ALA A 57 -2.71 -5.17 9.04
C ALA A 57 -1.99 -5.65 7.76
N TYR A 58 -2.44 -5.24 6.58
CA TYR A 58 -1.76 -5.51 5.33
C TYR A 58 -0.72 -4.44 4.97
N PHE A 59 -1.12 -3.17 5.03
CA PHE A 59 -0.35 -2.04 4.53
C PHE A 59 0.88 -1.73 5.38
N PHE A 60 0.75 -1.69 6.72
CA PHE A 60 1.88 -1.33 7.56
C PHE A 60 3.04 -2.36 7.51
N PRO A 61 2.78 -3.68 7.56
CA PRO A 61 3.86 -4.65 7.35
C PRO A 61 4.48 -4.56 5.96
N LEU A 62 3.68 -4.33 4.91
CA LEU A 62 4.20 -4.11 3.56
C LEU A 62 5.13 -2.90 3.53
N LEU A 63 4.69 -1.76 4.06
CA LEU A 63 5.48 -0.52 4.12
C LEU A 63 6.79 -0.72 4.90
N PHE A 64 6.71 -1.32 6.09
CA PHE A 64 7.86 -1.58 6.94
C PHE A 64 8.89 -2.51 6.27
N LEU A 65 8.40 -3.61 5.68
CA LEU A 65 9.23 -4.55 4.94
C LEU A 65 9.86 -3.86 3.73
N SER A 66 9.11 -3.03 3.01
CA SER A 66 9.63 -2.35 1.82
C SER A 66 10.72 -1.33 2.18
N ILE A 67 10.50 -0.49 3.20
CA ILE A 67 11.50 0.48 3.66
C ILE A 67 12.77 -0.22 4.16
N SER A 68 12.63 -1.36 4.86
CA SER A 68 13.77 -2.05 5.47
C SER A 68 14.51 -2.97 4.50
N MET A 69 13.78 -3.80 3.75
CA MET A 69 14.34 -4.90 2.96
C MET A 69 14.63 -4.52 1.50
N VAL A 70 13.87 -3.62 0.88
CA VAL A 70 14.09 -3.26 -0.53
C VAL A 70 15.46 -2.59 -0.74
N PRO A 71 15.95 -1.67 0.11
CA PRO A 71 17.30 -1.14 -0.03
C PRO A 71 18.37 -2.22 0.07
N ILE A 72 18.24 -3.14 1.03
CA ILE A 72 19.17 -4.26 1.23
C ILE A 72 19.16 -5.18 -0.01
N ALA A 73 17.97 -5.59 -0.47
CA ALA A 73 17.80 -6.42 -1.64
C ALA A 73 18.37 -5.76 -2.91
N THR A 74 18.19 -4.44 -3.04
CA THR A 74 18.72 -3.64 -4.14
C THR A 74 20.24 -3.66 -4.16
N ILE A 75 20.88 -3.41 -3.01
CA ILE A 75 22.35 -3.46 -2.88
C ILE A 75 22.87 -4.86 -3.25
N VAL A 76 22.26 -5.93 -2.71
CA VAL A 76 22.63 -7.32 -3.04
C VAL A 76 22.49 -7.59 -4.54
N CYS A 77 21.40 -7.14 -5.17
CA CYS A 77 21.19 -7.32 -6.61
C CYS A 77 22.21 -6.57 -7.47
N LEU A 78 22.68 -5.39 -7.02
CA LEU A 78 23.71 -4.62 -7.74
C LEU A 78 25.09 -5.28 -7.64
N ILE A 79 25.44 -5.82 -6.46
CA ILE A 79 26.70 -6.53 -6.21
C ILE A 79 26.76 -7.83 -7.00
N VAL A 80 25.69 -8.65 -6.97
CA VAL A 80 25.67 -9.97 -7.60
C VAL A 80 25.25 -9.86 -9.08
N PRO A 81 26.16 -10.05 -10.07
CA PRO A 81 25.86 -9.76 -11.47
C PRO A 81 24.68 -10.55 -12.04
N ARG A 82 24.47 -11.78 -11.55
CA ARG A 82 23.36 -12.66 -11.95
C ARG A 82 22.00 -12.11 -11.52
N LEU A 83 21.93 -11.29 -10.47
CA LEU A 83 20.68 -10.77 -9.89
C LEU A 83 20.36 -9.33 -10.30
N ARG A 84 21.25 -8.64 -11.03
CA ARG A 84 21.06 -7.25 -11.49
C ARG A 84 19.77 -7.01 -12.29
N HIS A 85 19.19 -8.07 -12.84
CA HIS A 85 17.91 -7.98 -13.52
C HIS A 85 16.72 -7.75 -12.60
N ILE A 86 16.83 -8.18 -11.34
CA ILE A 86 15.78 -8.06 -10.33
C ILE A 86 15.62 -6.63 -9.85
N THR A 87 16.68 -5.82 -9.94
CA THR A 87 16.67 -4.40 -9.52
C THR A 87 15.57 -3.58 -10.20
N LEU A 88 15.19 -3.91 -11.44
CA LEU A 88 14.06 -3.26 -12.13
C LEU A 88 12.71 -3.55 -11.45
N TYR A 89 12.50 -4.79 -10.99
CA TYR A 89 11.29 -5.20 -10.29
C TYR A 89 11.20 -4.56 -8.89
N LEU A 90 12.34 -4.44 -8.19
CA LEU A 90 12.42 -3.72 -6.92
C LEU A 90 12.14 -2.22 -7.08
N ALA A 91 12.68 -1.60 -8.12
CA ALA A 91 12.38 -0.20 -8.45
C ALA A 91 10.90 0.00 -8.77
N LEU A 92 10.30 -0.89 -9.58
CA LEU A 92 8.88 -0.84 -9.90
C LEU A 92 7.99 -1.01 -8.65
N HIS A 93 8.34 -1.95 -7.78
CA HIS A 93 7.65 -2.14 -6.51
C HIS A 93 7.70 -0.86 -5.65
N THR A 94 8.89 -0.25 -5.53
CA THR A 94 9.08 1.01 -4.80
C THR A 94 8.24 2.13 -5.38
N LEU A 95 8.26 2.29 -6.71
CA LEU A 95 7.47 3.30 -7.40
C LEU A 95 5.97 3.12 -7.14
N MET A 96 5.48 1.89 -7.22
CA MET A 96 4.07 1.59 -6.96
C MET A 96 3.70 1.81 -5.49
N LEU A 97 4.57 1.47 -4.54
CA LEU A 97 4.32 1.75 -3.13
C LEU A 97 4.24 3.25 -2.85
N VAL A 98 5.15 4.05 -3.41
CA VAL A 98 5.11 5.51 -3.32
C VAL A 98 3.83 6.06 -3.96
N ALA A 99 3.44 5.54 -5.13
CA ALA A 99 2.18 5.92 -5.76
C ALA A 99 0.96 5.57 -4.88
N THR A 100 0.95 4.42 -4.22
CA THR A 100 -0.13 4.05 -3.30
C THR A 100 -0.21 5.00 -2.09
N ILE A 101 0.92 5.37 -1.49
CA ILE A 101 0.96 6.37 -0.40
C ILE A 101 0.37 7.69 -0.89
N TYR A 102 0.90 8.20 -2.00
CA TYR A 102 0.49 9.48 -2.56
C TYR A 102 -1.00 9.50 -2.95
N LEU A 103 -1.50 8.44 -3.57
CA LEU A 103 -2.93 8.33 -3.92
C LEU A 103 -3.82 8.22 -2.69
N SER A 104 -3.32 7.65 -1.59
CA SER A 104 -4.06 7.60 -0.32
C SER A 104 -4.17 8.99 0.31
N ASP A 105 -3.14 9.84 0.17
CA ASP A 105 -3.16 11.24 0.64
C ASP A 105 -4.04 12.16 -0.21
N PHE A 106 -4.38 11.77 -1.45
CA PHE A 106 -5.31 12.52 -2.31
C PHE A 106 -6.78 12.29 -2.00
N LEU A 107 -7.09 11.36 -1.07
CA LEU A 107 -8.46 11.19 -0.59
C LEU A 107 -8.89 12.43 0.20
N PRO A 108 -10.20 12.73 0.28
CA PRO A 108 -10.69 13.91 0.97
C PRO A 108 -10.15 14.01 2.40
N ASP A 109 -9.87 15.23 2.90
CA ASP A 109 -9.34 15.42 4.25
C ASP A 109 -10.23 14.80 5.33
N SER A 110 -11.54 14.75 5.10
CA SER A 110 -12.47 14.02 5.97
C SER A 110 -12.08 12.55 6.09
N PHE A 111 -11.63 11.90 5.00
CA PHE A 111 -11.13 10.53 4.99
C PHE A 111 -9.77 10.36 5.67
N THR A 112 -8.82 11.25 5.41
CA THR A 112 -7.40 10.96 5.64
C THR A 112 -6.95 11.26 7.08
N LYS A 113 -7.76 11.97 7.87
CA LYS A 113 -7.44 12.31 9.26
C LYS A 113 -6.97 11.12 10.09
N TRP A 114 -7.68 10.00 10.03
CA TRP A 114 -7.36 8.81 10.82
C TRP A 114 -6.34 7.88 10.15
N LEU A 115 -5.92 8.17 8.92
CA LEU A 115 -5.11 7.24 8.12
C LEU A 115 -3.70 7.04 8.68
N TRP A 116 -3.17 8.09 9.33
CA TRP A 116 -1.80 8.17 9.83
C TRP A 116 -1.71 8.28 11.35
N ASP A 117 -2.85 8.24 12.04
CA ASP A 117 -2.98 8.25 13.51
C ASP A 117 -2.95 6.83 14.09
#